data_AF-A0A7Y2EWH9-F1
#
_entry.id   AF-A0A7Y2EWH9-F1
#
_cell.length_a   1.000
_cell.length_b   1.000
_cell.length_c   1.000
_cell.angle_alpha   90.00
_cell.angle_beta   90.00
_cell.angle_gamma   90.00
#
_symmetry.space_group_name_H-M   'P 1'
#
loop_
_entity.id
_entity.type
_entity.pdbx_description
1 polymer ?
#
loop_
_entity_poly.entity_id
_entity_poly.type
_entity_poly.pdbx_seq_one_letter_code
_entity_poly.pdbx_strand_id
1 'polypeptide(L)'
;MTDPTPMTRRRMLQALLGATVGVIAVDRVASALPDGITRAAGALNDGELQPAERIPPTTTTTPPTTTTPPPTTTPPPTTTPSPTSTTLVPAPAGQIAFPIDAQPDCWISDNFGDCRGSNCSRAHAGLDIMGSAGADLYAVATGRLTKKYTETPGRTWGAGNGWTLHDEENDVVYKYFHMATHTPGLQEGDIVQFGDVIGTVGNTGTTGANNGTNYHLHFEYRPGNVPQDPRPLLVRPDNCTFAG
;
A
#
# COMPACT_ATOMS: atom_id res chain seq x y z
N MET A 1 73.63 28.10 7.96
CA MET A 1 73.86 27.53 9.31
C MET A 1 72.58 27.75 10.09
N THR A 2 71.80 26.79 10.54
CA THR A 2 71.76 25.33 10.47
C THR A 2 70.35 25.00 10.95
N ASP A 3 69.55 24.34 10.11
CA ASP A 3 68.39 23.56 10.57
C ASP A 3 68.90 22.35 11.37
N PRO A 4 68.11 21.82 12.31
CA PRO A 4 67.84 20.41 12.23
C PRO A 4 66.36 20.03 12.50
N THR A 5 65.76 19.43 11.48
CA THR A 5 64.83 18.28 11.58
C THR A 5 65.56 17.04 12.17
N PRO A 6 64.94 15.86 12.34
CA PRO A 6 63.58 15.46 12.76
C PRO A 6 63.63 14.45 13.94
N MET A 7 62.49 14.03 14.50
CA MET A 7 62.44 12.76 15.26
C MET A 7 61.35 11.83 14.73
N THR A 8 61.83 10.76 14.12
CA THR A 8 61.11 9.52 13.80
C THR A 8 61.71 8.41 14.66
N ARG A 9 60.87 7.48 15.15
CA ARG A 9 61.10 6.04 15.46
C ARG A 9 60.45 5.67 16.80
N ARG A 10 59.46 4.78 16.85
CA ARG A 10 59.39 3.31 16.57
C ARG A 10 59.46 2.52 17.88
N ARG A 11 58.47 1.62 18.03
CA ARG A 11 58.53 0.23 18.51
C ARG A 11 57.91 -0.13 19.88
N MET A 12 56.97 -1.07 19.76
CA MET A 12 56.82 -2.34 20.51
C MET A 12 56.25 -2.21 21.93
N LEU A 13 55.31 -3.04 22.41
CA LEU A 13 55.20 -4.50 22.35
C LEU A 13 53.75 -4.89 22.82
N GLN A 14 52.97 -5.70 22.07
CA GLN A 14 52.46 -7.08 22.36
C GLN A 14 51.89 -7.31 23.78
N ALA A 15 50.73 -7.97 24.00
CA ALA A 15 50.38 -9.38 23.69
C ALA A 15 48.86 -9.62 23.96
N LEU A 16 48.07 -10.27 23.08
CA LEU A 16 47.64 -11.70 23.05
C LEU A 16 46.59 -12.07 24.15
N LEU A 17 45.57 -12.93 24.02
CA LEU A 17 45.18 -14.05 23.13
C LEU A 17 43.64 -14.20 23.13
N GLY A 18 43.07 -14.88 22.12
CA GLY A 18 41.83 -15.65 22.30
C GLY A 18 41.00 -15.94 21.04
N ALA A 19 41.55 -16.65 20.05
CA ALA A 19 40.76 -17.25 18.97
C ALA A 19 41.03 -18.76 18.95
N THR A 20 39.98 -19.57 19.08
CA THR A 20 40.03 -21.02 18.89
C THR A 20 39.39 -21.39 17.55
N VAL A 21 40.15 -22.18 16.79
CA VAL A 21 39.82 -22.80 15.51
C VAL A 21 39.34 -24.23 15.77
N GLY A 22 38.33 -24.68 15.03
CA GLY A 22 38.02 -26.09 14.83
C GLY A 22 37.61 -26.33 13.38
N VAL A 23 38.43 -27.06 12.64
CA VAL A 23 38.21 -27.58 11.27
C VAL A 23 38.05 -29.10 11.42
N ILE A 24 37.17 -29.81 10.71
CA ILE A 24 37.40 -30.64 9.49
C ILE A 24 36.06 -31.44 9.31
N ALA A 25 35.27 -31.22 8.24
CA ALA A 25 35.13 -32.01 6.99
C ALA A 25 34.39 -33.37 7.16
N VAL A 26 33.64 -34.01 6.23
CA VAL A 26 33.39 -33.95 4.77
C VAL A 26 32.01 -34.62 4.50
N ASP A 27 31.34 -34.29 3.39
CA ASP A 27 30.42 -35.08 2.54
C ASP A 27 29.30 -35.98 3.13
N ARG A 28 28.04 -35.78 2.69
CA ARG A 28 27.38 -36.56 1.60
C ARG A 28 25.91 -36.16 1.38
N VAL A 29 25.52 -36.21 0.10
CA VAL A 29 24.16 -36.08 -0.45
C VAL A 29 23.30 -37.32 -0.12
N ALA A 30 22.04 -37.14 0.28
CA ALA A 30 20.92 -38.03 -0.07
C ALA A 30 19.55 -37.44 0.30
N SER A 31 18.62 -37.60 -0.64
CA SER A 31 17.19 -37.31 -0.73
C SER A 31 16.27 -38.10 0.21
N ALA A 32 15.12 -37.50 0.61
CA ALA A 32 13.73 -38.03 0.46
C ALA A 32 12.75 -37.50 1.54
N LEU A 33 11.55 -37.08 1.10
CA LEU A 33 10.30 -36.88 1.89
C LEU A 33 9.59 -38.23 2.16
N PRO A 34 8.42 -38.34 2.85
CA PRO A 34 7.70 -37.45 3.78
C PRO A 34 7.28 -38.12 5.12
N ASP A 35 6.90 -37.32 6.12
CA ASP A 35 6.20 -37.81 7.33
C ASP A 35 4.68 -37.90 7.12
N GLY A 36 4.15 -39.10 7.29
CA GLY A 36 2.73 -39.40 7.39
C GLY A 36 2.40 -40.02 8.76
N ILE A 37 1.42 -39.41 9.43
CA ILE A 37 0.38 -40.01 10.30
C ILE A 37 0.84 -41.03 11.35
N THR A 38 0.73 -40.68 12.64
CA THR A 38 0.47 -41.67 13.69
C THR A 38 -0.62 -41.20 14.65
N ARG A 39 -1.59 -42.11 14.84
CA ARG A 39 -2.73 -42.10 15.75
C ARG A 39 -2.29 -42.11 17.21
N ALA A 40 -3.14 -41.58 18.10
CA ALA A 40 -3.16 -41.99 19.50
C ALA A 40 -4.58 -42.47 19.87
N ALA A 41 -4.67 -43.75 20.24
CA ALA A 41 -5.81 -44.35 20.91
C ALA A 41 -5.52 -44.38 22.42
N GLY A 42 -6.52 -44.00 23.23
CA GLY A 42 -6.52 -44.11 24.69
C GLY A 42 -7.01 -45.48 25.18
N ALA A 43 -6.68 -45.78 26.44
CA ALA A 43 -6.53 -47.09 27.06
C ALA A 43 -7.81 -47.80 27.59
N LEU A 44 -7.58 -49.00 28.15
CA LEU A 44 -8.41 -50.19 28.29
C LEU A 44 -9.30 -50.28 29.56
N ASN A 45 -10.50 -50.85 29.36
CA ASN A 45 -11.27 -51.88 30.10
C ASN A 45 -11.20 -52.09 31.63
N ASP A 46 -12.39 -52.27 32.23
CA ASP A 46 -12.73 -53.29 33.24
C ASP A 46 -14.10 -53.92 32.90
N GLY A 47 -14.24 -55.23 33.15
CA GLY A 47 -15.25 -56.09 32.51
C GLY A 47 -16.61 -56.22 33.19
N GLU A 48 -17.64 -56.45 32.36
CA GLU A 48 -18.86 -57.17 32.70
C GLU A 48 -19.35 -57.91 31.43
N LEU A 49 -19.65 -59.21 31.55
CA LEU A 49 -20.15 -60.04 30.44
C LEU A 49 -21.64 -59.78 30.23
N GLN A 50 -22.05 -59.39 29.02
CA GLN A 50 -23.45 -59.46 28.58
C GLN A 50 -23.59 -60.39 27.35
N PRO A 51 -24.68 -61.20 27.30
CA PRO A 51 -24.88 -62.24 26.29
C PRO A 51 -25.26 -61.69 24.91
N ALA A 52 -24.97 -62.50 23.88
CA ALA A 52 -25.07 -62.19 22.46
C ALA A 52 -26.46 -61.69 22.01
N GLU A 53 -26.48 -60.50 21.40
CA GLU A 53 -27.63 -59.94 20.69
C GLU A 53 -27.85 -60.69 19.36
N ARG A 54 -29.11 -61.05 19.11
CA ARG A 54 -29.60 -61.83 17.97
C ARG A 54 -29.54 -60.98 16.70
N ILE A 55 -28.87 -61.47 15.65
CA ILE A 55 -28.80 -60.79 14.34
C ILE A 55 -30.22 -60.69 13.72
N PRO A 56 -30.74 -59.50 13.41
CA PRO A 56 -31.98 -59.34 12.64
C PRO A 56 -31.75 -59.61 11.15
N PRO A 57 -32.76 -60.13 10.41
CA PRO A 57 -32.62 -60.46 9.01
C PRO A 57 -32.48 -59.23 8.11
N THR A 58 -31.62 -59.36 7.10
CA THR A 58 -31.27 -58.36 6.09
C THR A 58 -32.48 -57.91 5.28
N THR A 59 -32.83 -56.62 5.34
CA THR A 59 -33.77 -55.99 4.42
C THR A 59 -33.00 -55.38 3.24
N THR A 60 -33.24 -55.91 2.05
CA THR A 60 -32.80 -55.32 0.78
C THR A 60 -33.52 -53.98 0.60
N THR A 61 -32.78 -52.87 0.64
CA THR A 61 -33.30 -51.52 0.41
C THR A 61 -32.77 -51.00 -0.92
N THR A 62 -33.68 -50.66 -1.83
CA THR A 62 -33.41 -50.04 -3.13
C THR A 62 -32.78 -48.65 -2.97
N PRO A 63 -31.82 -48.22 -3.82
CA PRO A 63 -31.24 -46.88 -3.74
C PRO A 63 -32.28 -45.78 -4.05
N PRO A 64 -32.26 -44.63 -3.36
CA PRO A 64 -33.06 -43.47 -3.75
C PRO A 64 -32.47 -42.80 -4.99
N THR A 65 -33.34 -42.41 -5.92
CA THR A 65 -33.05 -41.53 -7.06
C THR A 65 -32.59 -40.15 -6.62
N THR A 66 -31.43 -39.72 -7.13
CA THR A 66 -30.88 -38.37 -6.97
C THR A 66 -31.73 -37.35 -7.74
N THR A 67 -32.43 -36.46 -7.05
CA THR A 67 -33.06 -35.27 -7.64
C THR A 67 -32.12 -34.07 -7.51
N THR A 68 -31.68 -33.52 -8.65
CA THR A 68 -30.90 -32.28 -8.75
C THR A 68 -31.77 -31.08 -8.33
N PRO A 69 -31.31 -30.18 -7.44
CA PRO A 69 -32.03 -28.95 -7.14
C PRO A 69 -31.93 -27.95 -8.31
N PRO A 70 -32.97 -27.14 -8.56
CA PRO A 70 -32.93 -26.12 -9.62
C PRO A 70 -31.92 -25.00 -9.32
N PRO A 71 -31.38 -24.32 -10.34
CA PRO A 71 -30.39 -23.27 -10.16
C PRO A 71 -31.01 -22.05 -9.43
N THR A 72 -30.38 -21.63 -8.34
CA THR A 72 -30.69 -20.38 -7.66
C THR A 72 -30.28 -19.21 -8.56
N THR A 73 -31.26 -18.46 -9.08
CA THR A 73 -31.02 -17.21 -9.79
C THR A 73 -30.66 -16.11 -8.78
N THR A 74 -29.38 -15.73 -8.73
CA THR A 74 -28.93 -14.52 -8.03
C THR A 74 -29.55 -13.30 -8.72
N PRO A 75 -30.28 -12.41 -8.00
CA PRO A 75 -30.77 -11.18 -8.60
C PRO A 75 -29.58 -10.29 -9.01
N PRO A 76 -29.63 -9.61 -10.17
CA PRO A 76 -28.58 -8.70 -10.59
C PRO A 76 -28.37 -7.60 -9.54
N PRO A 77 -27.13 -7.10 -9.35
CA PRO A 77 -26.85 -6.07 -8.38
C PRO A 77 -27.71 -4.83 -8.66
N THR A 78 -28.44 -4.39 -7.63
CA THR A 78 -29.20 -3.14 -7.64
C THR A 78 -28.24 -1.99 -7.94
N THR A 79 -28.34 -1.42 -9.14
CA THR A 79 -27.60 -0.22 -9.52
C THR A 79 -28.15 0.96 -8.72
N THR A 80 -27.52 1.27 -7.59
CA THR A 80 -27.66 2.56 -6.92
C THR A 80 -27.23 3.66 -7.92
N PRO A 81 -28.05 4.69 -8.18
CA PRO A 81 -27.64 5.78 -9.05
C PRO A 81 -26.43 6.49 -8.44
N SER A 82 -25.32 6.50 -9.19
CA SER A 82 -24.11 7.25 -8.86
C SER A 82 -24.45 8.74 -8.79
N PRO A 83 -23.97 9.50 -7.78
CA PRO A 83 -24.14 10.95 -7.76
C PRO A 83 -23.53 11.55 -9.02
N THR A 84 -24.17 12.61 -9.52
CA THR A 84 -23.82 13.38 -10.72
C THR A 84 -22.31 13.56 -10.85
N SER A 85 -21.69 12.75 -11.71
CA SER A 85 -20.27 12.84 -11.99
C SER A 85 -20.00 14.13 -12.75
N THR A 86 -19.35 15.11 -12.11
CA THR A 86 -18.57 16.10 -12.85
C THR A 86 -17.56 15.29 -13.66
N THR A 87 -17.80 15.17 -14.97
CA THR A 87 -16.93 14.38 -15.84
C THR A 87 -15.60 15.12 -15.91
N LEU A 88 -14.55 14.53 -15.33
CA LEU A 88 -13.20 15.06 -15.43
C LEU A 88 -12.84 15.15 -16.93
N VAL A 89 -12.60 16.37 -17.41
CA VAL A 89 -12.22 16.59 -18.81
C VAL A 89 -10.80 16.05 -19.01
N PRO A 90 -10.53 15.23 -20.04
CA PRO A 90 -9.19 14.78 -20.34
C PRO A 90 -8.23 15.97 -20.48
N ALA A 91 -7.06 15.88 -19.85
CA ALA A 91 -6.06 16.92 -19.95
C ALA A 91 -5.52 17.02 -21.38
N PRO A 92 -5.19 18.24 -21.88
CA PRO A 92 -4.43 18.38 -23.11
C PRO A 92 -3.13 17.58 -23.08
N ALA A 93 -2.61 17.20 -24.25
CA ALA A 93 -1.35 16.47 -24.34
C ALA A 93 -0.21 17.21 -23.61
N GLY A 94 0.53 16.49 -22.77
CA GLY A 94 1.60 17.05 -21.94
C GLY A 94 1.14 17.77 -20.68
N GLN A 95 -0.17 17.79 -20.38
CA GLN A 95 -0.71 18.28 -19.12
C GLN A 95 -1.22 17.13 -18.24
N ILE A 96 -1.37 17.42 -16.96
CA ILE A 96 -1.93 16.53 -15.94
C ILE A 96 -3.31 17.08 -15.56
N ALA A 97 -4.33 16.22 -15.56
CA ALA A 97 -5.66 16.63 -15.13
C ALA A 97 -5.64 17.07 -13.66
N PHE A 98 -6.53 17.99 -13.29
CA PHE A 98 -6.57 18.46 -11.92
C PHE A 98 -7.07 17.34 -10.98
N PRO A 99 -6.34 16.96 -9.92
CA PRO A 99 -6.57 15.71 -9.20
C PRO A 99 -7.67 15.78 -8.12
N ILE A 100 -8.28 16.94 -7.90
CA ILE A 100 -9.28 17.18 -6.85
C ILE A 100 -10.56 17.76 -7.46
N ASP A 101 -11.73 17.41 -6.91
CA ASP A 101 -12.93 18.22 -7.08
C ASP A 101 -12.75 19.60 -6.43
N ALA A 102 -12.47 20.61 -7.25
CA ALA A 102 -12.02 21.92 -6.82
C ALA A 102 -13.11 22.84 -6.23
N GLN A 103 -14.24 22.31 -5.77
CA GLN A 103 -15.38 23.12 -5.33
C GLN A 103 -15.34 23.51 -3.83
N PRO A 104 -15.81 24.72 -3.47
CA PRO A 104 -16.19 25.82 -4.36
C PRO A 104 -14.97 26.56 -4.95
N ASP A 105 -13.84 26.48 -4.26
CA ASP A 105 -12.56 27.06 -4.63
C ASP A 105 -11.42 26.12 -4.24
N CYS A 106 -10.25 26.37 -4.81
CA CYS A 106 -9.04 25.66 -4.44
C CYS A 106 -7.82 26.58 -4.47
N TRP A 107 -6.77 26.20 -3.74
CA TRP A 107 -5.57 27.02 -3.62
C TRP A 107 -4.30 26.16 -3.69
N ILE A 108 -3.32 26.62 -4.46
CA ILE A 108 -2.09 25.89 -4.75
C ILE A 108 -0.90 26.80 -4.46
N SER A 109 -0.02 26.37 -3.54
CA SER A 109 1.27 27.00 -3.31
C SER A 109 2.30 26.61 -4.38
N ASP A 110 3.26 27.49 -4.65
CA ASP A 110 4.56 27.06 -5.16
C ASP A 110 5.41 26.46 -4.02
N ASN A 111 5.33 25.15 -3.81
CA ASN A 111 6.03 24.52 -2.69
C ASN A 111 6.79 23.25 -3.05
N PHE A 112 6.91 22.92 -4.33
CA PHE A 112 7.79 21.83 -4.76
C PHE A 112 9.25 22.20 -4.45
N GLY A 113 10.01 21.27 -3.87
CA GLY A 113 11.39 21.50 -3.49
C GLY A 113 11.60 22.23 -2.16
N ASP A 114 10.52 22.70 -1.51
CA ASP A 114 10.60 23.37 -0.21
C ASP A 114 11.37 22.55 0.84
N CYS A 115 12.09 23.24 1.70
CA CYS A 115 12.85 22.64 2.79
C CYS A 115 11.94 21.86 3.75
N ARG A 116 12.24 20.57 3.96
CA ARG A 116 11.54 19.69 4.91
C ARG A 116 12.55 19.01 5.85
N GLY A 117 12.12 18.74 7.08
CA GLY A 117 12.95 18.13 8.12
C GLY A 117 13.98 19.09 8.74
N SER A 118 14.73 18.61 9.73
CA SER A 118 15.78 19.41 10.35
C SER A 118 16.88 19.73 9.32
N ASN A 119 17.34 20.99 9.31
CA ASN A 119 18.39 21.50 8.43
C ASN A 119 18.17 21.21 6.93
N CYS A 120 16.92 21.19 6.46
CA CYS A 120 16.57 20.88 5.06
C CYS A 120 17.11 19.52 4.60
N SER A 121 17.14 18.53 5.49
CA SER A 121 17.57 17.16 5.19
C SER A 121 16.73 16.49 4.11
N ARG A 122 15.53 17.01 3.82
CA ARG A 122 14.66 16.56 2.72
C ARG A 122 14.12 17.78 1.97
N ALA A 123 13.80 17.57 0.70
CA ALA A 123 13.01 18.48 -0.10
C ALA A 123 11.56 17.98 -0.19
N HIS A 124 10.62 18.91 -0.37
CA HIS A 124 9.24 18.58 -0.67
C HIS A 124 9.15 17.95 -2.07
N ALA A 125 8.74 16.68 -2.16
CA ALA A 125 8.79 15.89 -3.38
C ALA A 125 7.51 15.95 -4.23
N GLY A 126 6.61 16.87 -3.90
CA GLY A 126 5.31 17.02 -4.53
C GLY A 126 4.80 18.44 -4.38
N LEU A 127 3.52 18.59 -4.63
CA LEU A 127 2.78 19.84 -4.57
C LEU A 127 1.62 19.68 -3.59
N ASP A 128 1.44 20.64 -2.69
CA ASP A 128 0.26 20.64 -1.81
C ASP A 128 -0.87 21.45 -2.47
N ILE A 129 -1.97 20.77 -2.75
CA ILE A 129 -3.17 21.32 -3.38
C ILE A 129 -4.26 21.39 -2.30
N MET A 130 -4.57 22.61 -1.85
CA MET A 130 -5.60 22.84 -0.84
C MET A 130 -6.98 22.62 -1.46
N GLY A 131 -7.84 21.93 -0.73
CA GLY A 131 -9.20 21.63 -1.15
C GLY A 131 -10.12 21.40 0.03
N SER A 132 -11.42 21.41 -0.24
CA SER A 132 -12.44 21.14 0.76
C SER A 132 -12.25 19.77 1.42
N ALA A 133 -12.47 19.69 2.74
CA ALA A 133 -12.45 18.41 3.45
C ALA A 133 -13.46 17.44 2.82
N GLY A 134 -12.99 16.24 2.45
CA GLY A 134 -13.83 15.22 1.83
C GLY A 134 -14.10 15.42 0.33
N ALA A 135 -13.49 16.42 -0.32
CA ALA A 135 -13.57 16.56 -1.77
C ALA A 135 -13.03 15.32 -2.48
N ASP A 136 -13.64 14.94 -3.60
CA ASP A 136 -13.24 13.75 -4.35
C ASP A 136 -11.82 13.92 -4.92
N LEU A 137 -11.08 12.81 -4.92
CA LEU A 137 -9.76 12.69 -5.54
C LEU A 137 -9.85 11.79 -6.75
N TYR A 138 -9.43 12.30 -7.90
CA TYR A 138 -9.51 11.59 -9.17
C TYR A 138 -8.19 10.96 -9.57
N ALA A 139 -8.24 9.77 -10.18
CA ALA A 139 -7.11 9.19 -10.88
C ALA A 139 -6.77 10.03 -12.11
N VAL A 140 -5.62 10.70 -12.11
CA VAL A 140 -5.18 11.55 -13.24
C VAL A 140 -4.69 10.75 -14.47
N ALA A 141 -4.64 9.43 -14.37
CA ALA A 141 -4.25 8.51 -15.45
C ALA A 141 -4.93 7.15 -15.24
N THR A 142 -5.15 6.42 -16.33
CA THR A 142 -5.46 4.99 -16.23
C THR A 142 -4.21 4.26 -15.78
N GLY A 143 -4.33 3.39 -14.77
CA GLY A 143 -3.16 2.72 -14.22
C GLY A 143 -3.46 1.81 -13.04
N ARG A 144 -2.39 1.23 -12.48
CA ARG A 144 -2.46 0.29 -11.36
C ARG A 144 -2.24 0.99 -10.02
N LEU A 145 -3.10 0.72 -9.04
CA LEU A 145 -2.82 1.07 -7.65
C LEU A 145 -1.75 0.13 -7.10
N THR A 146 -0.53 0.62 -6.92
CA THR A 146 0.63 -0.21 -6.53
C THR A 146 0.92 -0.19 -5.03
N LYS A 147 0.36 0.78 -4.30
CA LYS A 147 0.51 0.84 -2.84
C LYS A 147 -0.60 1.62 -2.17
N LYS A 148 -1.17 1.05 -1.12
CA LYS A 148 -2.13 1.67 -0.21
C LYS A 148 -1.42 2.09 1.08
N TYR A 149 -1.56 3.35 1.44
CA TYR A 149 -1.11 3.86 2.72
C TYR A 149 -2.33 4.01 3.63
N THR A 150 -2.24 3.46 4.84
CA THR A 150 -3.31 3.55 5.83
C THR A 150 -2.74 4.08 7.13
N GLU A 151 -3.28 5.19 7.61
CA GLU A 151 -3.03 5.75 8.91
C GLU A 151 -3.40 4.72 9.99
N THR A 152 -2.44 4.42 10.85
CA THR A 152 -2.63 3.54 12.02
C THR A 152 -2.07 4.28 13.23
N PRO A 153 -2.87 4.49 14.29
CA PRO A 153 -2.40 5.17 15.50
C PRO A 153 -1.07 4.59 15.99
N GLY A 154 -0.07 5.45 16.18
CA GLY A 154 1.27 5.07 16.63
C GLY A 154 2.17 4.38 15.58
N ARG A 155 1.70 4.19 14.34
CA ARG A 155 2.46 3.62 13.22
C ARG A 155 2.42 4.46 11.95
N THR A 156 1.67 5.56 11.90
CA THR A 156 1.55 6.38 10.69
C THR A 156 2.84 7.15 10.40
N TRP A 157 3.27 7.07 9.14
CA TRP A 157 4.37 7.85 8.57
C TRP A 157 3.81 9.11 7.92
N GLY A 158 4.67 10.09 7.62
CA GLY A 158 4.26 11.43 7.17
C GLY A 158 3.18 11.51 6.08
N ALA A 159 3.00 10.49 5.25
CA ALA A 159 1.98 10.43 4.19
C ALA A 159 0.51 10.32 4.68
N GLY A 160 0.23 9.77 5.87
CA GLY A 160 -1.15 9.48 6.27
C GLY A 160 -1.81 8.38 5.44
N ASN A 161 -3.10 8.54 5.14
CA ASN A 161 -3.77 7.71 4.14
C ASN A 161 -3.34 8.15 2.73
N GLY A 162 -3.24 7.19 1.81
CA GLY A 162 -2.79 7.50 0.47
C GLY A 162 -2.81 6.35 -0.53
N TRP A 163 -2.51 6.70 -1.77
CA TRP A 163 -2.31 5.78 -2.90
C TRP A 163 -1.01 6.11 -3.66
N THR A 164 -0.34 5.06 -4.14
CA THR A 164 0.54 5.15 -5.30
C THR A 164 -0.19 4.58 -6.51
N LEU A 165 -0.32 5.37 -7.57
CA LEU A 165 -0.87 4.98 -8.86
C LEU A 165 0.27 4.92 -9.87
N HIS A 166 0.36 3.84 -10.63
CA HIS A 166 1.35 3.66 -11.68
C HIS A 166 0.66 3.60 -13.05
N ASP A 167 0.90 4.61 -13.87
CA ASP A 167 0.62 4.58 -15.29
C ASP A 167 1.73 3.76 -15.95
N GLU A 168 1.43 2.48 -16.20
CA GLU A 168 2.36 1.50 -16.78
C GLU A 168 2.67 1.81 -18.25
N GLU A 169 1.80 2.54 -18.96
CA GLU A 169 1.99 2.86 -20.38
C GLU A 169 3.03 3.96 -20.57
N ASN A 170 2.97 5.01 -19.73
CA ASN A 170 3.88 6.16 -19.81
C ASN A 170 5.05 6.09 -18.81
N ASP A 171 5.15 5.03 -18.00
CA ASP A 171 6.13 4.87 -16.91
C ASP A 171 6.12 6.06 -15.94
N VAL A 172 4.91 6.44 -15.48
CA VAL A 172 4.70 7.55 -14.55
C VAL A 172 4.08 7.06 -13.26
N VAL A 173 4.73 7.40 -12.15
CA VAL A 173 4.17 7.18 -10.81
C VAL A 173 3.54 8.46 -10.29
N TYR A 174 2.29 8.36 -9.85
CA TYR A 174 1.58 9.41 -9.12
C TYR A 174 1.39 9.00 -7.67
N LYS A 175 1.50 9.96 -6.74
CA LYS A 175 1.18 9.71 -5.34
C LYS A 175 0.18 10.70 -4.80
N TYR A 176 -0.74 10.17 -4.02
CA TYR A 176 -1.83 10.89 -3.37
C TYR A 176 -1.71 10.64 -1.88
N PHE A 177 -1.39 11.66 -1.10
CA PHE A 177 -1.22 11.56 0.35
C PHE A 177 -2.13 12.52 1.11
N HIS A 178 -2.19 12.33 2.42
CA HIS A 178 -3.04 13.08 3.35
C HIS A 178 -4.54 12.85 3.14
N MET A 179 -4.92 11.77 2.48
CA MET A 179 -6.32 11.46 2.15
C MET A 179 -7.16 11.27 3.42
N ALA A 180 -8.47 11.52 3.36
CA ALA A 180 -9.38 11.18 4.46
C ALA A 180 -9.82 9.72 4.34
N THR A 181 -10.30 9.33 3.16
CA THR A 181 -10.76 7.97 2.87
C THR A 181 -10.20 7.46 1.57
N HIS A 182 -10.08 6.13 1.44
CA HIS A 182 -9.98 5.46 0.14
C HIS A 182 -11.38 5.10 -0.35
N THR A 183 -11.60 5.08 -1.66
CA THR A 183 -12.85 4.59 -2.23
C THR A 183 -13.12 3.14 -1.79
N PRO A 184 -14.33 2.81 -1.30
CA PRO A 184 -14.66 1.46 -0.89
C PRO A 184 -14.47 0.44 -2.02
N GLY A 185 -13.90 -0.71 -1.68
CA GLY A 185 -13.63 -1.79 -2.63
C GLY A 185 -12.29 -1.69 -3.35
N LEU A 186 -11.64 -0.52 -3.40
CA LEU A 186 -10.30 -0.40 -4.00
C LEU A 186 -9.20 -0.95 -3.10
N GLN A 187 -8.33 -1.77 -3.71
CA GLN A 187 -7.18 -2.43 -3.09
C GLN A 187 -5.92 -2.34 -3.96
N GLU A 188 -4.78 -2.66 -3.37
CA GLU A 188 -3.52 -2.76 -4.13
C GLU A 188 -3.67 -3.83 -5.23
N GLY A 189 -3.18 -3.52 -6.42
CA GLY A 189 -3.26 -4.35 -7.61
C GLY A 189 -4.40 -3.98 -8.56
N ASP A 190 -5.42 -3.25 -8.11
CA ASP A 190 -6.54 -2.85 -8.96
C ASP A 190 -6.10 -1.89 -10.06
N ILE A 191 -6.78 -1.97 -11.21
CA ILE A 191 -6.66 -1.00 -12.30
C ILE A 191 -7.79 0.02 -12.15
N VAL A 192 -7.43 1.29 -12.08
CA VAL A 192 -8.36 2.43 -12.14
C VAL A 192 -8.27 3.08 -13.51
N GLN A 193 -9.38 3.63 -13.98
CA GLN A 193 -9.44 4.45 -15.19
C GLN A 193 -9.20 5.91 -14.85
N PHE A 194 -8.73 6.66 -15.85
CA PHE A 194 -8.71 8.12 -15.78
C PHE A 194 -10.07 8.67 -15.32
N GLY A 195 -10.06 9.54 -14.31
CA GLY A 195 -11.25 10.17 -13.75
C GLY A 195 -11.98 9.36 -12.67
N ASP A 196 -11.58 8.11 -12.40
CA ASP A 196 -12.14 7.35 -11.30
C ASP A 196 -11.86 8.03 -9.96
N VAL A 197 -12.85 8.05 -9.06
CA VAL A 197 -12.65 8.52 -7.69
C VAL A 197 -11.89 7.46 -6.91
N ILE A 198 -10.70 7.81 -6.40
CA ILE A 198 -9.82 6.89 -5.65
C ILE A 198 -9.81 7.14 -4.14
N GLY A 199 -10.44 8.24 -3.71
CA GLY A 199 -10.70 8.56 -2.32
C GLY A 199 -11.05 10.04 -2.16
N THR A 200 -10.77 10.59 -0.98
CA THR A 200 -11.14 11.98 -0.65
C THR A 200 -10.04 12.76 0.02
N VAL A 201 -10.06 14.08 -0.12
CA VAL A 201 -9.16 15.04 0.54
C VAL A 201 -9.29 14.92 2.05
N GLY A 202 -8.16 14.87 2.75
CA GLY A 202 -8.13 14.79 4.20
C GLY A 202 -7.05 15.65 4.83
N ASN A 203 -6.72 15.28 6.06
CA ASN A 203 -5.70 15.91 6.88
C ASN A 203 -5.00 14.83 7.74
N THR A 204 -4.66 13.70 7.11
CA THR A 204 -4.03 12.54 7.78
C THR A 204 -2.51 12.59 7.65
N GLY A 205 -1.79 11.98 8.61
CA GLY A 205 -0.33 11.99 8.61
C GLY A 205 0.28 13.33 9.05
N THR A 206 1.35 13.77 8.38
CA THR A 206 2.08 15.02 8.73
C THR A 206 1.81 16.11 7.71
N THR A 207 0.78 16.89 7.98
CA THR A 207 0.29 18.00 7.16
C THR A 207 0.76 19.37 7.68
N GLY A 208 1.62 19.43 8.70
CA GLY A 208 2.13 20.66 9.29
C GLY A 208 1.23 21.23 10.38
N ALA A 209 0.04 21.74 10.04
CA ALA A 209 -0.91 22.30 11.01
C ALA A 209 -1.98 21.27 11.41
N ASN A 210 -1.84 20.70 12.60
CA ASN A 210 -2.80 19.73 13.18
C ASN A 210 -3.96 20.43 13.92
N ASN A 211 -4.47 21.53 13.38
CA ASN A 211 -5.58 22.31 13.96
C ASN A 211 -6.91 22.07 13.23
N GLY A 212 -6.96 21.10 12.30
CA GLY A 212 -8.16 20.81 11.52
C GLY A 212 -8.46 21.85 10.44
N THR A 213 -7.51 22.72 10.06
CA THR A 213 -7.72 23.71 8.99
C THR A 213 -6.85 23.46 7.76
N ASN A 214 -5.98 22.43 7.77
CA ASN A 214 -5.05 22.18 6.67
C ASN A 214 -5.45 20.97 5.83
N TYR A 215 -6.65 21.00 5.26
CA TYR A 215 -7.12 19.98 4.33
C TYR A 215 -6.46 20.19 2.96
N HIS A 216 -5.71 19.20 2.50
CA HIS A 216 -5.05 19.24 1.21
C HIS A 216 -4.73 17.85 0.70
N LEU A 217 -4.50 17.78 -0.61
CA LEU A 217 -3.81 16.66 -1.23
C LEU A 217 -2.32 17.01 -1.33
N HIS A 218 -1.45 16.14 -0.83
CA HIS A 218 -0.07 16.13 -1.30
C HIS A 218 0.02 15.24 -2.54
N PHE A 219 0.35 15.86 -3.67
CA PHE A 219 0.36 15.23 -4.98
C PHE A 219 1.78 15.17 -5.54
N GLU A 220 2.29 13.97 -5.81
CA GLU A 220 3.58 13.78 -6.49
C GLU A 220 3.36 13.34 -7.94
N TYR A 221 4.09 13.94 -8.87
CA TYR A 221 4.28 13.45 -10.25
C TYR A 221 5.71 12.94 -10.40
N ARG A 222 5.87 11.68 -10.85
CA ARG A 222 7.16 10.99 -10.86
C ARG A 222 7.38 10.16 -12.14
N PRO A 223 7.69 10.79 -13.28
CA PRO A 223 8.09 10.07 -14.49
C PRO A 223 9.40 9.30 -14.24
N GLY A 224 9.46 8.02 -14.63
CA GLY A 224 10.56 7.14 -14.28
C GLY A 224 10.80 7.03 -12.77
N ASN A 225 9.76 7.24 -11.96
CA ASN A 225 9.77 7.29 -10.50
C ASN A 225 10.66 8.40 -9.86
N VAL A 226 11.06 9.40 -10.64
CA VAL A 226 11.82 10.58 -10.17
C VAL A 226 10.87 11.75 -9.95
N PRO A 227 10.81 12.36 -8.74
CA PRO A 227 9.94 13.51 -8.49
C PRO A 227 10.24 14.68 -9.42
N GLN A 228 9.20 15.24 -10.01
CA GLN A 228 9.24 16.49 -10.76
C GLN A 228 8.09 17.38 -10.32
N ASP A 229 8.24 18.70 -10.49
CA ASP A 229 7.20 19.66 -10.14
C ASP A 229 5.97 19.46 -11.05
N PRO A 230 4.80 19.06 -10.50
CA PRO A 230 3.58 18.92 -11.29
C PRO A 230 2.91 20.27 -11.58
N ARG A 231 3.19 21.32 -10.80
CA ARG A 231 2.48 22.61 -10.85
C ARG A 231 2.41 23.25 -12.24
N PRO A 232 3.47 23.27 -13.08
CA PRO A 232 3.38 23.82 -14.43
C PRO A 232 2.57 22.95 -15.39
N LEU A 233 2.36 21.67 -15.08
CA LEU A 233 1.68 20.70 -15.94
C LEU A 233 0.19 20.57 -15.61
N LEU A 234 -0.25 20.99 -14.42
CA LEU A 234 -1.64 20.90 -14.02
C LEU A 234 -2.54 21.76 -14.91
N VAL A 235 -3.60 21.14 -15.43
CA VAL A 235 -4.76 21.86 -15.94
C VAL A 235 -5.27 22.77 -14.82
N ARG A 236 -5.58 24.02 -15.15
CA ARG A 236 -5.98 25.04 -14.17
C ARG A 236 -7.50 25.23 -14.18
N PRO A 237 -8.23 24.81 -13.13
CA PRO A 237 -9.63 25.17 -12.99
C PRO A 237 -9.78 26.69 -12.77
N ASP A 238 -10.83 27.28 -13.34
CA ASP A 238 -11.07 28.73 -13.27
C ASP A 238 -11.29 29.24 -11.83
N ASN A 239 -11.75 28.37 -10.94
CA ASN A 239 -12.01 28.66 -9.53
C ASN A 239 -10.82 28.37 -8.60
N CYS A 240 -9.65 28.06 -9.16
CA CYS A 240 -8.44 27.76 -8.41
C CYS A 240 -7.41 28.87 -8.48
N THR A 241 -6.83 29.21 -7.34
CA THR A 241 -5.74 30.20 -7.25
C THR A 241 -4.39 29.50 -7.17
N PHE A 242 -3.50 29.80 -8.13
CA PHE A 242 -2.10 29.37 -8.11
C PHE A 242 -1.24 30.51 -7.57
N ALA A 243 -0.94 30.47 -6.27
CA ALA A 243 -0.07 31.45 -5.62
C ALA A 243 1.39 31.16 -5.95
N GLY A 244 2.15 32.19 -6.31
CA GLY A 244 3.59 32.12 -6.60
C GLY A 244 4.46 32.56 -5.45
#